data_AF-A0A2R8AL13-F1
#
_entry.id   AF-A0A2R8AL13-F1
#
_cell.length_a   1.000
_cell.length_b   1.000
_cell.length_c   1.000
_cell.angle_alpha   90.00
_cell.angle_beta   90.00
_cell.angle_gamma   90.00
#
_symmetry.space_group_name_H-M   'P 1'
#
loop_
_entity.id
_entity.type
_entity.pdbx_description
1 polymer ?
#
loop_
_entity_poly.entity_id
_entity_poly.type
_entity_poly.pdbx_seq_one_letter_code
_entity_poly.pdbx_strand_id
1 'polypeptide(L)'
;MRHDFPYARAGQVIGLLGGSFDPAHEGHVHITHEALKRFGLDQVWWLVTPGNPLKTSGPAPLAQRVSHAQAVMQHPRVKITQIEAHTGTRYTAETLEALIALYPGVRFVWLMGADNLADFHRWERWDWIMSNVPVGILARPGDRGAARMSKAARRFRSARITGREAAKLRVSEAPAWSLVNVPMLDVSSSQIRARGDW
;
A
#
# COMPACT_ATOMS: atom_id res chain seq x y z
N MET A 1 24.04 7.18 8.62
CA MET A 1 22.85 7.85 9.19
C MET A 1 21.61 7.22 8.57
N ARG A 2 20.68 6.69 9.38
CA ARG A 2 19.41 6.07 8.96
C ARG A 2 18.21 7.03 9.15
N HIS A 3 18.43 8.34 9.26
CA HIS A 3 17.38 9.29 9.65
C HIS A 3 16.22 9.37 8.63
N ASP A 4 16.47 9.05 7.37
CA ASP A 4 15.47 9.11 6.29
C ASP A 4 14.64 7.82 6.14
N PHE A 5 14.98 6.79 6.94
CA PHE A 5 14.38 5.46 6.89
C PHE A 5 13.57 5.23 8.19
N PRO A 6 12.28 4.87 8.13
CA PRO A 6 11.51 4.67 9.35
C PRO A 6 12.08 3.52 10.19
N TYR A 7 12.05 3.69 11.51
CA TYR A 7 12.52 2.64 12.40
C TYR A 7 11.58 1.42 12.38
N ALA A 8 12.18 0.24 12.17
CA ALA A 8 11.56 -1.06 12.34
C ALA A 8 12.56 -2.05 12.93
N ARG A 9 12.07 -2.96 13.77
CA ARG A 9 12.85 -4.04 14.37
C ARG A 9 12.42 -5.40 13.83
N ALA A 10 13.35 -6.34 13.77
CA ALA A 10 13.05 -7.72 13.42
C ALA A 10 11.88 -8.28 14.24
N GLY A 11 11.03 -9.09 13.59
CA GLY A 11 9.79 -9.62 14.14
C GLY A 11 8.58 -8.71 13.98
N GLN A 12 8.75 -7.43 13.61
CA GLN A 12 7.61 -6.56 13.29
C GLN A 12 7.00 -6.88 11.93
N VAL A 13 5.70 -6.63 11.82
CA VAL A 13 4.93 -6.72 10.59
C VAL A 13 4.47 -5.33 10.16
N ILE A 14 4.90 -4.92 8.96
CA ILE A 14 4.68 -3.57 8.44
C ILE A 14 3.85 -3.64 7.16
N GLY A 15 2.70 -2.96 7.15
CA GLY A 15 1.94 -2.74 5.93
C GLY A 15 2.54 -1.61 5.11
N LEU A 16 2.66 -1.80 3.80
CA LEU A 16 3.18 -0.82 2.86
C LEU A 16 2.04 -0.35 1.97
N LEU A 17 1.65 0.91 2.09
CA LEU A 17 0.62 1.54 1.26
C LEU A 17 1.28 2.53 0.32
N GLY A 18 1.49 2.13 -0.94
CA GLY A 18 2.02 3.02 -1.97
C GLY A 18 0.93 3.84 -2.65
N GLY A 19 1.25 5.09 -2.99
CA GLY A 19 0.32 5.98 -3.67
C GLY A 19 0.95 7.32 -4.03
N SER A 20 0.30 8.05 -4.94
CA SER A 20 0.70 9.42 -5.25
C SER A 20 0.39 10.37 -4.09
N PHE A 21 -0.71 10.14 -3.36
CA PHE A 21 -1.19 11.02 -2.28
C PHE A 21 -1.24 12.49 -2.72
N ASP A 22 -1.99 12.75 -3.79
CA ASP A 22 -1.99 14.02 -4.52
C ASP A 22 -3.41 14.62 -4.63
N PRO A 23 -4.01 15.10 -3.53
CA PRO A 23 -3.51 15.07 -2.15
C PRO A 23 -3.89 13.79 -1.39
N ALA A 24 -3.24 13.55 -0.25
CA ALA A 24 -3.74 12.63 0.77
C ALA A 24 -5.12 13.10 1.27
N HIS A 25 -5.92 12.21 1.84
CA HIS A 25 -7.26 12.56 2.32
C HIS A 25 -7.82 11.51 3.27
N GLU A 26 -8.98 11.77 3.87
CA GLU A 26 -9.64 10.90 4.86
C GLU A 26 -9.89 9.47 4.37
N GLY A 27 -10.19 9.27 3.08
CA GLY A 27 -10.22 7.93 2.49
C GLY A 27 -8.92 7.13 2.70
N HIS A 28 -7.73 7.75 2.54
CA HIS A 28 -6.44 7.10 2.79
C HIS A 28 -6.24 6.81 4.28
N VAL A 29 -6.64 7.73 5.17
CA VAL A 29 -6.59 7.56 6.63
C VAL A 29 -7.47 6.38 7.05
N HIS A 30 -8.69 6.31 6.54
CA HIS A 30 -9.65 5.25 6.84
C HIS A 30 -9.16 3.86 6.43
N ILE A 31 -8.69 3.69 5.19
CA ILE A 31 -8.13 2.40 4.76
C ILE A 31 -6.89 2.01 5.55
N THR A 32 -6.11 2.98 6.01
CA THR A 32 -4.92 2.73 6.84
C THR A 32 -5.30 2.21 8.23
N HIS A 33 -6.31 2.80 8.86
CA HIS A 33 -6.84 2.31 10.13
C HIS A 33 -7.42 0.90 10.01
N GLU A 34 -8.17 0.64 8.94
CA GLU A 34 -8.73 -0.69 8.70
C GLU A 34 -7.63 -1.70 8.38
N ALA A 35 -6.61 -1.34 7.60
CA ALA A 35 -5.47 -2.23 7.33
C ALA A 35 -4.72 -2.62 8.62
N LEU A 36 -4.42 -1.64 9.49
CA LEU A 36 -3.79 -1.88 10.80
C LEU A 36 -4.56 -2.94 11.61
N LYS A 37 -5.88 -2.78 11.70
CA LYS A 37 -6.75 -3.67 12.49
C LYS A 37 -6.94 -5.03 11.83
N ARG A 38 -7.33 -5.05 10.55
CA ARG A 38 -7.79 -6.25 9.85
C ARG A 38 -6.65 -7.20 9.51
N PHE A 39 -5.47 -6.67 9.22
CA PHE A 39 -4.29 -7.48 8.90
C PHE A 39 -3.35 -7.67 10.08
N GLY A 40 -3.66 -7.11 11.26
CA GLY A 40 -2.86 -7.29 12.48
C GLY A 40 -1.44 -6.72 12.37
N LEU A 41 -1.32 -5.52 11.81
CA LEU A 41 -0.04 -4.88 11.52
C LEU A 41 0.48 -4.09 12.73
N ASP A 42 1.79 -4.11 12.94
CA ASP A 42 2.46 -3.32 13.98
C ASP A 42 2.62 -1.87 13.54
N GLN A 43 2.88 -1.64 12.25
CA GLN A 43 2.95 -0.33 11.62
C GLN A 43 2.35 -0.34 10.21
N VAL A 44 1.98 0.83 9.71
CA VAL A 44 1.75 1.07 8.29
C VAL A 44 2.65 2.20 7.82
N TRP A 45 3.31 1.99 6.69
CA TRP A 45 4.11 3.01 6.02
C TRP A 45 3.40 3.46 4.76
N TRP A 46 3.20 4.77 4.63
CA TRP A 46 2.80 5.37 3.37
C TRP A 46 4.05 5.62 2.54
N LEU A 47 4.09 5.03 1.36
CA LEU A 47 5.17 5.20 0.40
C LEU A 47 4.70 6.26 -0.60
N VAL A 48 5.06 7.52 -0.33
CA VAL A 48 4.69 8.64 -1.20
C VAL A 48 5.59 8.59 -2.43
N THR A 49 5.02 8.21 -3.57
CA THR A 49 5.84 7.95 -4.76
C THR A 49 6.39 9.25 -5.37
N PRO A 50 7.63 9.26 -5.91
CA PRO A 50 8.13 10.39 -6.70
C PRO A 50 7.33 10.59 -8.01
N GLY A 51 6.49 9.63 -8.38
CA GLY A 51 5.65 9.69 -9.57
C GLY A 51 6.26 8.98 -10.78
N ASN A 52 5.39 8.69 -11.77
CA ASN A 52 5.82 8.06 -13.01
C ASN A 52 6.49 9.11 -13.91
N PRO A 53 7.80 8.97 -14.23
CA PRO A 53 8.52 9.93 -15.06
C PRO A 53 8.02 9.97 -16.52
N LEU A 54 7.23 8.99 -16.94
CA LEU A 54 6.65 8.90 -18.28
C LEU A 54 5.36 9.71 -18.45
N LYS A 55 4.85 10.38 -17.38
CA LYS A 55 3.67 11.25 -17.47
C LYS A 55 4.10 12.70 -17.69
N THR A 56 3.46 13.36 -18.66
CA THR A 56 3.70 14.77 -19.04
C THR A 56 3.31 15.77 -17.94
N SER A 57 2.37 15.41 -17.07
CA SER A 57 2.01 16.18 -15.87
C SER A 57 2.16 15.26 -14.66
N GLY A 58 3.23 15.49 -13.90
CA GLY A 58 3.47 14.81 -12.62
C GLY A 58 2.51 15.29 -11.53
N PRO A 59 2.41 14.54 -10.42
CA PRO A 59 1.73 15.05 -9.22
C PRO A 59 2.45 16.32 -8.70
N ALA A 60 1.88 17.00 -7.72
CA ALA A 60 2.58 18.11 -7.07
C ALA A 60 3.95 17.68 -6.51
N PRO A 61 4.85 18.65 -6.18
CA PRO A 61 6.16 18.34 -5.65
C PRO A 61 6.13 17.33 -4.49
N LEU A 62 7.06 16.36 -4.51
CA LEU A 62 7.11 15.27 -3.53
C LEU A 62 7.11 15.78 -2.08
N ALA A 63 7.91 16.80 -1.79
CA ALA A 63 7.99 17.40 -0.46
C ALA A 63 6.64 17.98 0.01
N GLN A 64 5.88 18.61 -0.89
CA GLN A 64 4.55 19.15 -0.59
C GLN A 64 3.57 18.02 -0.25
N ARG A 65 3.56 16.95 -1.05
CA ARG A 65 2.69 15.78 -0.80
C ARG A 65 3.05 15.04 0.49
N VAL A 66 4.34 14.89 0.78
CA VAL A 66 4.81 14.29 2.05
C VAL A 66 4.36 15.15 3.24
N SER A 67 4.57 16.46 3.19
CA SER A 67 4.16 17.38 4.25
C SER A 67 2.64 17.34 4.48
N HIS A 68 1.87 17.39 3.40
CA HIS A 68 0.41 17.31 3.48
C HIS A 68 -0.06 15.94 4.02
N ALA A 69 0.53 14.83 3.56
CA ALA A 69 0.22 13.50 4.08
C ALA A 69 0.55 13.37 5.58
N GLN A 70 1.63 13.99 6.07
CA GLN A 70 1.96 14.05 7.49
C GLN A 70 0.93 14.85 8.31
N ALA A 71 0.40 15.93 7.75
CA ALA A 71 -0.62 16.74 8.40
C ALA A 71 -1.97 15.98 8.53
N VAL A 72 -2.36 15.25 7.48
CA VAL A 72 -3.61 14.48 7.41
C VAL A 72 -3.53 13.19 8.24
N MET A 73 -2.43 12.45 8.17
CA MET A 73 -2.32 11.13 8.80
C MET A 73 -1.59 11.19 10.15
N GLN A 74 -2.33 11.51 11.21
CA GLN A 74 -1.80 11.58 12.57
C GLN A 74 -2.06 10.29 13.34
N HIS A 75 -1.09 9.36 13.33
CA HIS A 75 -1.19 8.13 14.13
C HIS A 75 0.18 7.58 14.53
N PRO A 76 0.40 7.13 15.79
CA PRO A 76 1.73 6.76 16.29
C PRO A 76 2.37 5.57 15.55
N ARG A 77 1.52 4.67 15.01
CA ARG A 77 1.95 3.50 14.24
C ARG A 77 1.96 3.72 12.72
N VAL A 78 1.74 4.94 12.25
CA VAL A 78 1.83 5.26 10.82
C VAL A 78 3.07 6.11 10.57
N LYS A 79 3.78 5.81 9.49
CA LYS A 79 4.96 6.56 9.03
C LYS A 79 4.75 7.02 7.60
N ILE A 80 4.91 8.31 7.35
CA ILE A 80 4.90 8.88 6.01
C ILE A 80 6.33 8.93 5.51
N THR A 81 6.58 8.36 4.34
CA THR A 81 7.94 8.13 3.83
C THR A 81 8.04 8.54 2.37
N GLN A 82 9.24 8.93 1.98
CA GLN A 82 9.65 9.12 0.58
C GLN A 82 10.76 8.12 0.21
N ILE A 83 10.69 6.92 0.79
CA ILE A 83 11.77 5.93 0.72
C ILE A 83 12.15 5.56 -0.73
N GLU A 84 11.17 5.52 -1.63
CA GLU A 84 11.38 5.26 -3.06
C GLU A 84 12.30 6.31 -3.70
N ALA A 85 12.26 7.56 -3.24
CA ALA A 85 13.18 8.60 -3.72
C ALA A 85 14.61 8.40 -3.20
N HIS A 86 14.78 7.87 -1.98
CA HIS A 86 16.09 7.57 -1.40
C HIS A 86 16.72 6.30 -1.98
N THR A 87 15.90 5.29 -2.31
CA THR A 87 16.35 4.03 -2.92
C THR A 87 16.45 4.12 -4.44
N GLY A 88 15.90 5.18 -5.06
CA GLY A 88 15.85 5.34 -6.51
C GLY A 88 14.91 4.35 -7.20
N THR A 89 14.01 3.70 -6.46
CA THR A 89 13.12 2.66 -6.97
C THR A 89 11.89 3.30 -7.62
N ARG A 90 11.41 2.71 -8.70
CA ARG A 90 10.24 3.21 -9.45
C ARG A 90 9.11 2.19 -9.51
N TYR A 91 9.46 0.91 -9.46
CA TYR A 91 8.49 -0.17 -9.46
C TYR A 91 8.32 -0.75 -8.05
N THR A 92 7.10 -1.23 -7.76
CA THR A 92 6.78 -1.82 -6.46
C THR A 92 7.66 -3.02 -6.15
N ALA A 93 7.96 -3.88 -7.14
CA ALA A 93 8.84 -5.03 -6.94
C ALA A 93 10.25 -4.61 -6.46
N GLU A 94 10.87 -3.63 -7.12
CA GLU A 94 12.19 -3.10 -6.71
C GLU A 94 12.16 -2.49 -5.31
N THR A 95 11.09 -1.75 -4.99
CA THR A 95 10.90 -1.15 -3.67
C THR A 95 10.81 -2.23 -2.60
N LEU A 96 10.07 -3.31 -2.84
CA LEU A 96 9.96 -4.44 -1.92
C LEU A 96 11.30 -5.16 -1.73
N GLU A 97 12.06 -5.39 -2.81
CA GLU A 97 13.40 -5.98 -2.72
C GLU A 97 14.35 -5.13 -1.86
N ALA A 98 14.38 -3.83 -2.11
CA ALA A 98 15.21 -2.90 -1.34
C ALA A 98 14.81 -2.89 0.14
N LEU A 99 13.51 -2.87 0.44
CA LEU A 99 13.02 -2.90 1.82
C LEU A 99 13.35 -4.21 2.54
N ILE A 100 13.19 -5.36 1.88
CA ILE A 100 13.54 -6.67 2.45
C ILE A 100 15.03 -6.72 2.79
N ALA A 101 15.90 -6.19 1.92
CA ALA A 101 17.34 -6.12 2.16
C ALA A 101 17.72 -5.14 3.29
N LEU A 102 17.05 -3.98 3.37
CA LEU A 102 17.35 -2.93 4.35
C LEU A 102 16.87 -3.26 5.78
N TYR A 103 15.82 -4.08 5.89
CA TYR A 103 15.18 -4.42 7.16
C TYR A 103 15.15 -5.94 7.41
N PRO A 104 16.32 -6.56 7.65
CA PRO A 104 16.40 -8.00 7.88
C PRO A 104 15.55 -8.41 9.10
N GLY A 105 14.72 -9.44 8.90
CA GLY A 105 13.81 -9.96 9.93
C GLY A 105 12.50 -9.18 10.10
N VAL A 106 12.28 -8.07 9.38
CA VAL A 106 10.97 -7.41 9.30
C VAL A 106 10.11 -8.11 8.25
N ARG A 107 8.82 -8.28 8.54
CA ARG A 107 7.84 -8.83 7.60
C ARG A 107 7.08 -7.70 6.96
N PHE A 108 7.03 -7.66 5.64
CA PHE A 108 6.26 -6.67 4.90
C PHE A 108 4.95 -7.27 4.38
N VAL A 109 3.90 -6.46 4.34
CA VAL A 109 2.62 -6.76 3.70
C VAL A 109 2.33 -5.64 2.71
N TRP A 110 2.19 -5.95 1.42
CA TRP A 110 1.77 -4.94 0.44
C TRP A 110 0.28 -4.64 0.59
N LEU A 111 -0.08 -3.36 0.69
CA LEU A 111 -1.45 -2.90 0.82
C LEU A 111 -1.88 -2.20 -0.47
N MET A 112 -3.05 -2.57 -0.98
CA MET A 112 -3.65 -1.89 -2.13
C MET A 112 -5.18 -1.92 -2.10
N GLY A 113 -5.79 -1.02 -2.86
CA GLY A 113 -7.23 -1.06 -3.14
C GLY A 113 -7.61 -2.23 -4.05
N ALA A 114 -8.88 -2.62 -4.00
CA ALA A 114 -9.43 -3.66 -4.87
C ALA A 114 -9.50 -3.25 -6.35
N ASP A 115 -9.57 -1.94 -6.63
CA ASP A 115 -9.41 -1.34 -7.96
C ASP A 115 -8.04 -1.66 -8.57
N ASN A 116 -6.96 -1.49 -7.79
CA ASN A 116 -5.61 -1.84 -8.24
C ASN A 116 -5.48 -3.33 -8.57
N LEU A 117 -6.19 -4.22 -7.86
CA LEU A 117 -6.10 -5.67 -8.09
C LEU A 117 -6.56 -6.08 -9.49
N ALA A 118 -7.50 -5.37 -10.11
CA ALA A 118 -8.01 -5.68 -11.44
C ALA A 118 -6.89 -5.58 -12.49
N ASP A 119 -6.12 -4.49 -12.43
CA ASP A 119 -5.01 -4.19 -13.35
C ASP A 119 -3.63 -4.64 -12.83
N PHE A 120 -3.56 -5.22 -11.64
CA PHE A 120 -2.30 -5.58 -10.97
C PHE A 120 -1.39 -6.48 -11.82
N HIS A 121 -1.96 -7.32 -12.68
CA HIS A 121 -1.22 -8.18 -13.61
C HIS A 121 -0.41 -7.43 -14.69
N ARG A 122 -0.58 -6.11 -14.77
CA ARG A 122 0.16 -5.21 -15.67
C ARG A 122 1.33 -4.53 -14.95
N TRP A 123 1.46 -4.73 -13.64
CA TRP A 123 2.57 -4.17 -12.88
C TRP A 123 3.84 -4.95 -13.17
N GLU A 124 4.97 -4.25 -13.15
CA GLU A 124 6.28 -4.84 -13.34
C GLU A 124 6.51 -5.94 -12.29
N ARG A 125 6.79 -7.16 -12.77
CA ARG A 125 7.05 -8.35 -11.93
C ARG A 125 5.94 -8.62 -10.89
N TRP A 126 4.67 -8.40 -11.25
CA TRP A 126 3.52 -8.59 -10.35
C TRP A 126 3.41 -10.00 -9.73
N ASP A 127 3.84 -11.02 -10.47
CA ASP A 127 3.87 -12.41 -10.03
C ASP A 127 4.95 -12.65 -8.97
N TRP A 128 6.11 -12.00 -9.12
CA TRP A 128 7.15 -11.95 -8.10
C TRP A 128 6.63 -11.29 -6.83
N ILE A 129 5.91 -10.15 -6.93
CA ILE A 129 5.33 -9.48 -5.76
C ILE A 129 4.44 -10.44 -4.97
N MET A 130 3.48 -11.10 -5.64
CA MET A 130 2.55 -12.05 -5.00
C MET A 130 3.27 -13.26 -4.42
N SER A 131 4.39 -13.68 -5.01
CA SER A 131 5.13 -14.87 -4.59
C SER A 131 6.10 -14.59 -3.45
N ASN A 132 6.47 -13.33 -3.19
CA ASN A 132 7.49 -12.97 -2.21
C ASN A 132 6.96 -12.14 -1.03
N VAL A 133 5.80 -11.50 -1.17
CA VAL A 133 5.23 -10.65 -0.13
C VAL A 133 3.73 -10.92 0.05
N PRO A 134 3.23 -11.09 1.28
CA PRO A 134 1.80 -11.16 1.52
C PRO A 134 1.07 -9.88 1.08
N VAL A 135 -0.14 -10.02 0.53
CA VAL A 135 -0.88 -8.90 -0.06
C VAL A 135 -2.25 -8.69 0.62
N GLY A 136 -2.44 -7.51 1.22
CA GLY A 136 -3.67 -7.07 1.85
C GLY A 136 -4.46 -6.15 0.92
N ILE A 137 -5.68 -6.57 0.57
CA ILE A 137 -6.52 -5.88 -0.41
C ILE A 137 -7.74 -5.31 0.30
N LEU A 138 -7.92 -4.00 0.14
CA LEU A 138 -9.01 -3.24 0.76
C LEU A 138 -10.06 -2.92 -0.30
N ALA A 139 -11.24 -3.54 -0.20
CA ALA A 139 -12.33 -3.36 -1.14
C ALA A 139 -13.39 -2.39 -0.60
N ARG A 140 -13.66 -1.32 -1.35
CA ARG A 140 -14.84 -0.48 -1.14
C ARG A 140 -16.09 -1.20 -1.67
N PRO A 141 -17.31 -0.81 -1.24
CA PRO A 141 -18.54 -1.35 -1.81
C PRO A 141 -18.57 -1.09 -3.33
N GLY A 142 -18.86 -2.13 -4.13
CA GLY A 142 -18.85 -2.06 -5.60
C GLY A 142 -17.62 -2.70 -6.26
N ASP A 143 -16.44 -2.62 -5.65
CA ASP A 143 -15.16 -3.03 -6.29
C ASP A 143 -14.89 -4.56 -6.26
N ARG A 144 -15.80 -5.34 -5.68
CA ARG A 144 -15.55 -6.76 -5.35
C ARG A 144 -15.53 -7.68 -6.57
N GLY A 145 -16.38 -7.38 -7.57
CA GLY A 145 -16.58 -8.25 -8.72
C GLY A 145 -15.33 -8.34 -9.60
N ALA A 146 -14.85 -7.18 -10.07
CA ALA A 146 -13.66 -7.08 -10.91
C ALA A 146 -12.41 -7.62 -10.20
N ALA A 147 -12.22 -7.26 -8.92
CA ALA A 147 -11.08 -7.71 -8.12
C ALA A 147 -11.01 -9.25 -8.00
N ARG A 148 -12.14 -9.92 -7.75
CA ARG A 148 -12.18 -11.39 -7.62
C ARG A 148 -11.93 -12.13 -8.94
N MET A 149 -12.26 -11.48 -10.06
CA MET A 149 -12.08 -12.04 -11.40
C MET A 149 -10.71 -11.72 -12.00
N SER A 150 -9.88 -10.94 -11.30
CA SER A 150 -8.58 -10.52 -11.81
C SER A 150 -7.66 -11.71 -12.09
N LYS A 151 -6.71 -11.52 -13.02
CA LYS A 151 -5.70 -12.53 -13.36
C LYS A 151 -4.90 -12.95 -12.12
N ALA A 152 -4.59 -12.00 -11.23
CA ALA A 152 -3.91 -12.29 -9.98
C ALA A 152 -4.76 -13.14 -9.02
N ALA A 153 -6.03 -12.77 -8.81
CA ALA A 153 -6.94 -13.53 -7.95
C ALA A 153 -7.17 -14.96 -8.44
N ARG A 154 -7.22 -15.17 -9.78
CA ARG A 154 -7.31 -16.49 -10.40
C ARG A 154 -6.02 -17.30 -10.23
N ARG A 155 -4.86 -16.69 -10.54
CA ARG A 155 -3.54 -17.35 -10.52
C ARG A 155 -3.13 -17.78 -9.11
N PHE A 156 -3.49 -17.00 -8.09
CA PHE A 156 -3.14 -17.22 -6.68
C PHE A 156 -4.35 -17.64 -5.84
N ARG A 157 -5.39 -18.26 -6.43
CA ARG A 157 -6.62 -18.63 -5.73
C ARG A 157 -6.38 -19.51 -4.49
N SER A 158 -5.43 -20.45 -4.56
CA SER A 158 -5.10 -21.36 -3.46
C SER A 158 -4.41 -20.66 -2.28
N ALA A 159 -3.75 -19.53 -2.52
CA ALA A 159 -3.07 -18.71 -1.52
C ALA A 159 -3.99 -17.70 -0.82
N ARG A 160 -5.29 -17.73 -1.12
CA ARG A 160 -6.25 -16.76 -0.59
C ARG A 160 -6.64 -17.08 0.85
N ILE A 161 -6.38 -16.15 1.74
CA ILE A 161 -6.90 -16.10 3.11
C ILE A 161 -8.25 -15.41 3.11
N THR A 162 -9.24 -16.01 3.77
CA THR A 162 -10.58 -15.42 3.85
C THR A 162 -10.55 -14.08 4.61
N GLY A 163 -11.49 -13.17 4.31
CA GLY A 163 -11.53 -11.87 5.00
C GLY A 163 -11.78 -11.98 6.51
N ARG A 164 -12.38 -13.09 6.98
CA ARG A 164 -12.55 -13.38 8.42
C ARG A 164 -11.23 -13.73 9.10
N GLU A 165 -10.29 -14.27 8.35
CA GLU A 165 -8.98 -14.71 8.82
C GLU A 165 -7.87 -13.75 8.38
N ALA A 166 -8.21 -12.55 7.91
CA ALA A 166 -7.27 -11.60 7.33
C ALA A 166 -6.10 -11.27 8.28
N ALA A 167 -6.30 -11.35 9.60
CA ALA A 167 -5.26 -11.15 10.59
C ALA A 167 -4.14 -12.21 10.51
N LYS A 168 -4.38 -13.39 9.92
CA LYS A 168 -3.35 -14.41 9.68
C LYS A 168 -2.30 -13.94 8.69
N LEU A 169 -2.62 -12.97 7.83
CA LEU A 169 -1.70 -12.44 6.82
C LEU A 169 -0.37 -11.96 7.42
N ARG A 170 -0.39 -11.47 8.67
CA ARG A 170 0.81 -11.03 9.39
C ARG A 170 1.86 -12.13 9.61
N VAL A 171 1.42 -13.38 9.74
CA VAL A 171 2.27 -14.55 10.00
C VAL A 171 2.39 -15.50 8.81
N SER A 172 1.59 -15.30 7.76
CA SER A 172 1.63 -16.14 6.56
C SER A 172 2.86 -15.87 5.70
N GLU A 173 3.44 -16.94 5.14
CA GLU A 173 4.47 -16.84 4.12
C GLU A 173 3.83 -16.58 2.75
N ALA A 174 4.58 -15.91 1.88
CA ALA A 174 4.14 -15.71 0.51
C ALA A 174 4.24 -17.02 -0.30
N PRO A 175 3.33 -17.27 -1.25
CA PRO A 175 2.20 -16.43 -1.61
C PRO A 175 1.06 -16.50 -0.57
N ALA A 176 0.58 -15.33 -0.15
CA ALA A 176 -0.59 -15.21 0.70
C ALA A 176 -1.29 -13.88 0.41
N TRP A 177 -2.62 -13.89 0.28
CA TRP A 177 -3.36 -12.64 0.09
C TRP A 177 -4.74 -12.69 0.70
N SER A 178 -5.26 -11.55 1.13
CA SER A 178 -6.61 -11.44 1.65
C SER A 178 -7.31 -10.20 1.11
N LEU A 179 -8.62 -10.32 0.89
CA LEU A 179 -9.49 -9.21 0.50
C LEU A 179 -10.51 -8.98 1.60
N VAL A 180 -10.45 -7.79 2.21
CA VAL A 180 -11.38 -7.33 3.24
C VAL A 180 -12.24 -6.20 2.71
N ASN A 181 -13.50 -6.16 3.15
CA ASN A 181 -14.37 -5.03 2.82
C ASN A 181 -14.16 -3.92 3.84
N VAL A 182 -14.16 -2.70 3.35
CA VAL A 182 -14.03 -1.48 4.15
C VAL A 182 -15.31 -0.66 3.98
N PRO A 183 -15.87 -0.06 5.05
CA PRO A 183 -16.94 0.92 4.92
C PRO A 183 -16.53 2.06 3.96
N MET A 184 -17.51 2.63 3.27
CA MET A 184 -17.25 3.69 2.28
C MET A 184 -17.00 5.04 2.99
N LEU A 185 -16.00 5.76 2.52
CA LEU A 185 -15.91 7.22 2.66
C LEU A 185 -15.87 7.80 1.25
N ASP A 186 -16.85 8.64 0.90
CA ASP A 186 -16.98 9.26 -0.42
C ASP A 186 -16.02 10.44 -0.58
N VAL A 187 -14.72 10.13 -0.67
CA VAL A 187 -13.65 11.10 -0.91
C VAL A 187 -12.63 10.50 -1.87
N SER A 188 -12.25 11.27 -2.89
CA SER A 188 -11.16 10.92 -3.82
C SER A 188 -10.27 12.12 -4.13
N SER A 189 -8.96 11.90 -4.28
CA SER A 189 -8.01 12.96 -4.65
C SER A 189 -8.41 13.70 -5.93
N SER A 190 -8.98 12.99 -6.93
CA SER A 190 -9.41 13.64 -8.18
C SER A 190 -10.55 14.63 -7.96
N GLN A 191 -11.51 14.34 -7.06
CA GLN A 191 -12.57 15.28 -6.71
C GLN A 191 -12.06 16.46 -5.91
N ILE A 192 -11.11 16.25 -5.00
CA ILE A 192 -10.46 17.32 -4.22
C ILE A 192 -9.72 18.28 -5.17
N ARG A 193 -8.89 17.74 -6.08
CA ARG A 193 -8.20 18.55 -7.09
C ARG A 193 -9.16 19.31 -8.01
N ALA A 194 -10.28 18.69 -8.41
CA ALA A 194 -11.29 19.34 -9.26
C ALA A 194 -11.96 20.56 -8.60
N ARG A 195 -11.94 20.63 -7.26
CA ARG A 195 -12.41 21.80 -6.48
C ARG A 195 -11.32 22.83 -6.22
N GLY A 196 -10.06 22.53 -6.56
CA GLY A 196 -8.90 23.38 -6.26
C GLY A 196 -8.34 23.21 -4.85
N ASP A 197 -8.81 22.21 -4.11
CA ASP A 197 -8.47 21.98 -2.70
C ASP A 197 -7.20 21.10 -2.55
N TRP A 198 -6.63 21.12 -1.33
CA TRP A 198 -5.52 20.28 -0.88
C TRP A 198 -5.88 19.55 0.41
#